data_AF-A0AAN8NK31-F1
#
_entry.id   AF-A0AAN8NK31-F1
#
_cell.length_a   1.000
_cell.length_b   1.000
_cell.length_c   1.000
_cell.angle_alpha   90.00
_cell.angle_beta   90.00
_cell.angle_gamma   90.00
#
_symmetry.space_group_name_H-M   'P 1'
#
loop_
_entity.id
_entity.type
_entity.pdbx_description
1 polymer ?
#
loop_
_entity_poly.entity_id
_entity_poly.type
_entity_poly.pdbx_seq_one_letter_code
_entity_poly.pdbx_strand_id
1 'polypeptide(L)'
;MMAAKPVVHEAINYLRNTQQRNGFFNAFVRVSPEREVTSQAMAASQRRETGKSLSPLDGTIFAIKDNICTKDMVTSCSSLMLVDFVPDYDATVVAKLKDAGAIIIGKTNMDEFGMGSHSTTGIHGPVKNPNSSKLSVYSAGGSSGGSAAAVAGNLCSGALGSDTGGSVRLPASYCGVVGFKPSYGLLSRRGLVAYANSLDTIGIFTRDVRYAQLIFDCLNEHDPTDPSSLDGRSRRKIKDHVSNQSRRWNIGVPVDYNVTEISPPLKKAWISTLAILRDLGHNVKPVNIPSTRHAVSSYYIIALAEASSNLAKYDGVQFGSHTAAISRPVSGISPSLQLVVAARERGFGKEVRRRILLGNYSLTSEYGPAIQ
;
A
#
# COMPACT_ATOMS: atom_id res chain seq x y z
N MET A 1 38.81 1.56 14.49
CA MET A 1 37.43 1.43 13.98
C MET A 1 37.36 0.18 13.11
N MET A 2 36.72 -0.90 13.57
CA MET A 2 36.42 -2.02 12.69
C MET A 2 35.50 -1.50 11.57
N ALA A 3 35.86 -1.73 10.31
CA ALA A 3 35.00 -1.36 9.18
C ALA A 3 33.61 -1.99 9.39
N ALA A 4 32.55 -1.19 9.35
CA ALA A 4 31.20 -1.70 9.52
C ALA A 4 30.89 -2.72 8.40
N LYS A 5 30.40 -3.90 8.79
CA LYS A 5 30.06 -5.00 7.88
C LYS A 5 28.96 -4.55 6.89
N PRO A 6 28.90 -5.05 5.64
CA PRO A 6 28.04 -4.49 4.59
C PRO A 6 26.56 -4.31 4.97
N VAL A 7 25.95 -5.31 5.63
CA VAL A 7 24.54 -5.26 6.09
C VAL A 7 24.32 -4.19 7.16
N VAL A 8 25.23 -4.11 8.14
CA VAL A 8 25.17 -3.12 9.22
C VAL A 8 25.39 -1.71 8.66
N HIS A 9 26.32 -1.56 7.71
CA HIS A 9 26.59 -0.30 7.05
C HIS A 9 25.38 0.19 6.24
N GLU A 10 24.71 -0.70 5.51
CA GLU A 10 23.49 -0.38 4.77
C GLU A 10 22.35 0.06 5.71
N ALA A 11 22.12 -0.67 6.81
CA ALA A 11 21.11 -0.30 7.80
C ALA A 11 21.36 1.09 8.41
N ILE A 12 22.61 1.38 8.81
CA ILE A 12 23.02 2.69 9.34
C ILE A 12 22.80 3.79 8.29
N ASN A 13 23.12 3.53 7.02
CA ASN A 13 22.91 4.51 5.95
C ASN A 13 21.42 4.83 5.75
N TYR A 14 20.54 3.83 5.80
CA TYR A 14 19.10 4.05 5.71
C TYR A 14 18.54 4.83 6.90
N LEU A 15 18.97 4.51 8.12
CA LEU A 15 18.60 5.26 9.33
C LEU A 15 19.05 6.72 9.23
N ARG A 16 20.29 6.97 8.84
CA ARG A 16 20.83 8.32 8.62
C ARG A 16 20.05 9.09 7.55
N ASN A 17 19.78 8.46 6.41
CA ASN A 17 18.98 9.09 5.35
C ASN A 17 17.58 9.43 5.84
N THR A 18 16.96 8.54 6.62
CA THR A 18 15.64 8.76 7.22
C THR A 18 15.65 9.95 8.18
N GLN A 19 16.62 10.02 9.09
CA GLN A 19 16.79 11.15 10.00
C GLN A 19 16.96 12.48 9.26
N GLN A 20 17.75 12.49 8.18
CA GLN A 20 18.04 13.72 7.43
C GLN A 20 16.90 14.17 6.50
N ARG A 21 16.17 13.22 5.90
CA ARG A 21 15.27 13.52 4.77
C ARG A 21 13.79 13.37 5.10
N ASN A 22 13.43 12.58 6.11
CA ASN A 22 12.02 12.34 6.42
C ASN A 22 11.29 13.62 6.87
N GLY A 23 11.98 14.55 7.53
CA GLY A 23 11.38 15.85 7.88
C GLY A 23 10.94 16.68 6.66
N PHE A 24 11.52 16.44 5.48
CA PHE A 24 11.09 17.07 4.24
C PHE A 24 10.08 16.22 3.47
N PHE A 25 10.38 14.93 3.25
CA PHE A 25 9.53 14.03 2.45
C PHE A 25 8.24 13.59 3.15
N ASN A 26 8.28 13.51 4.49
CA ASN A 26 7.20 12.99 5.33
C ASN A 26 6.77 11.57 4.93
N ALA A 27 7.73 10.71 4.61
CA ALA A 27 7.51 9.35 4.12
C ALA A 27 7.13 8.37 5.23
N PHE A 28 7.61 8.59 6.47
CA PHE A 28 7.33 7.77 7.64
C PHE A 28 6.49 8.50 8.67
N VAL A 29 5.48 7.80 9.22
CA VAL A 29 4.72 8.22 10.41
C VAL A 29 5.36 7.71 11.69
N ARG A 30 6.14 6.62 11.58
CA ARG A 30 6.90 6.03 12.67
C ARG A 30 8.16 5.36 12.15
N VAL A 31 9.26 5.57 12.84
CA VAL A 31 10.56 4.93 12.55
C VAL A 31 10.91 4.08 13.76
N SER A 32 11.38 2.84 13.52
CA SER A 32 11.84 1.93 14.56
C SER A 32 13.06 2.51 15.27
N PRO A 33 13.26 2.23 16.58
CA PRO A 33 14.44 2.71 17.30
C PRO A 33 15.74 2.28 16.61
N GLU A 34 16.69 3.21 16.48
CA GLU A 34 17.98 2.96 15.79
C GLU A 34 18.72 1.74 16.36
N ARG A 35 18.70 1.58 17.69
CA ARG A 35 19.30 0.44 18.39
C ARG A 35 18.72 -0.90 17.96
N GLU A 36 17.42 -0.94 17.66
CA GLU A 36 16.72 -2.17 17.30
C GLU A 36 17.08 -2.58 15.87
N VAL A 37 16.97 -1.63 14.93
CA VAL A 37 17.35 -1.83 13.52
C VAL A 37 18.82 -2.25 13.42
N THR A 38 19.72 -1.59 14.17
CA THR A 38 21.15 -1.89 14.16
C THR A 38 21.45 -3.27 14.78
N SER A 39 20.78 -3.63 15.88
CA SER A 39 20.92 -4.95 16.50
C SER A 39 20.48 -6.08 15.56
N GLN A 40 19.34 -5.92 14.89
CA GLN A 40 18.86 -6.89 13.90
C GLN A 40 19.84 -7.01 12.71
N ALA A 41 20.42 -5.89 12.26
CA ALA A 41 21.41 -5.88 11.18
C ALA A 41 22.72 -6.58 11.59
N MET A 42 23.15 -6.44 12.85
CA MET A 42 24.30 -7.18 13.39
C MET A 42 24.05 -8.68 13.41
N ALA A 43 22.85 -9.11 13.85
CA ALA A 43 22.46 -10.51 13.86
C ALA A 43 22.41 -11.10 12.44
N ALA A 44 21.83 -10.39 11.48
CA ALA A 44 21.84 -10.78 10.07
C ALA A 44 23.26 -10.87 9.49
N SER A 45 24.12 -9.93 9.85
CA SER A 45 25.53 -9.96 9.42
C SER A 45 26.27 -11.18 9.97
N GLN A 46 26.02 -11.58 11.22
CA GLN A 46 26.62 -12.78 11.80
C GLN A 46 26.11 -14.06 11.13
N ARG A 47 24.80 -14.14 10.83
CA ARG A 47 24.23 -15.26 10.06
C ARG A 47 24.89 -15.38 8.70
N ARG A 48 25.08 -14.26 7.99
CA ARG A 48 25.73 -14.23 6.68
C ARG A 48 27.17 -14.75 6.72
N GLU A 49 27.96 -14.33 7.69
CA GLU A 49 29.35 -14.76 7.84
C GLU A 49 29.50 -16.25 8.17
N THR A 50 28.54 -16.80 8.91
CA THR A 50 28.55 -18.21 9.30
C THR A 50 27.86 -19.12 8.29
N GLY A 51 27.45 -18.59 7.13
CA GLY A 51 26.73 -19.35 6.09
C GLY A 51 25.31 -19.76 6.50
N LYS A 52 24.71 -19.05 7.47
CA LYS A 52 23.39 -19.33 8.07
C LYS A 52 22.34 -18.27 7.74
N SER A 53 22.47 -17.57 6.61
CA SER A 53 21.46 -16.61 6.17
C SER A 53 20.09 -17.27 6.03
N LEU A 54 19.05 -16.61 6.53
CA LEU A 54 17.68 -17.15 6.54
C LEU A 54 17.05 -17.19 5.14
N SER A 55 17.37 -16.18 4.33
CA SER A 55 16.91 -16.07 2.95
C SER A 55 17.78 -15.07 2.19
N PRO A 56 17.57 -14.88 0.88
CA PRO A 56 18.20 -13.78 0.13
C PRO A 56 17.80 -12.37 0.61
N LEU A 57 16.75 -12.23 1.43
CA LEU A 57 16.30 -10.97 2.05
C LEU A 57 16.86 -10.78 3.48
N ASP A 58 17.68 -11.70 3.99
CA ASP A 58 18.18 -11.61 5.36
C ASP A 58 19.06 -10.35 5.57
N GLY A 59 18.64 -9.50 6.51
CA GLY A 59 19.29 -8.22 6.82
C GLY A 59 18.88 -7.04 5.93
N THR A 60 17.98 -7.24 4.96
CA THR A 60 17.50 -6.15 4.09
C THR A 60 16.46 -5.28 4.80
N ILE A 61 16.41 -3.99 4.47
CA ILE A 61 15.61 -3.00 5.20
C ILE A 61 14.28 -2.72 4.49
N PHE A 62 13.16 -2.91 5.19
CA PHE A 62 11.81 -2.72 4.66
C PHE A 62 11.02 -1.66 5.40
N ALA A 63 10.27 -0.87 4.62
CA ALA A 63 9.25 0.04 5.13
C ALA A 63 7.84 -0.55 4.89
N ILE A 64 6.93 -0.39 5.85
CA ILE A 64 5.60 -1.02 5.80
C ILE A 64 4.52 0.06 5.82
N LYS A 65 3.60 0.07 4.85
CA LYS A 65 2.48 1.01 4.85
C LYS A 65 1.64 0.91 6.12
N ASP A 66 1.23 2.05 6.66
CA ASP A 66 0.63 2.13 8.00
C ASP A 66 -0.79 1.52 8.12
N ASN A 67 -1.36 0.99 7.03
CA ASN A 67 -2.57 0.15 7.09
C ASN A 67 -2.29 -1.35 7.07
N ILE A 68 -1.02 -1.76 7.20
CA ILE A 68 -0.61 -3.15 7.33
C ILE A 68 -0.17 -3.36 8.78
N CYS A 69 -0.88 -4.26 9.49
CA CYS A 69 -0.61 -4.56 10.89
C CYS A 69 0.82 -5.08 11.07
N THR A 70 1.51 -4.52 12.05
CA THR A 70 2.86 -4.93 12.47
C THR A 70 2.84 -5.00 13.99
N LYS A 71 3.08 -6.19 14.53
CA LYS A 71 3.11 -6.42 15.97
C LYS A 71 4.10 -5.45 16.62
N ASP A 72 3.71 -4.92 17.78
CA ASP A 72 4.51 -3.99 18.59
C ASP A 72 4.75 -2.62 17.93
N MET A 73 4.06 -2.29 16.84
CA MET A 73 4.05 -0.97 16.21
C MET A 73 2.63 -0.48 15.98
N VAL A 74 2.36 0.79 16.29
CA VAL A 74 1.05 1.39 15.96
C VAL A 74 0.74 1.23 14.47
N THR A 75 -0.50 0.91 14.17
CA THR A 75 -1.08 0.82 12.82
C THR A 75 -2.26 1.78 12.74
N SER A 76 -1.98 3.05 12.44
CA SER A 76 -2.98 4.11 12.54
C SER A 76 -3.81 4.32 11.29
N CYS A 77 -3.41 3.72 10.16
CA CYS A 77 -3.97 4.02 8.84
C CYS A 77 -3.96 5.53 8.53
N SER A 78 -3.03 6.28 9.13
CA SER A 78 -2.96 7.75 9.09
C SER A 78 -4.27 8.44 9.51
N SER A 79 -5.01 7.86 10.46
CA SER A 79 -6.31 8.33 10.96
C SER A 79 -6.30 8.53 12.47
N LEU A 80 -7.04 9.53 12.96
CA LEU A 80 -7.27 9.69 14.40
C LEU A 80 -8.04 8.51 14.98
N MET A 81 -8.83 7.82 14.16
CA MET A 81 -9.60 6.64 14.57
C MET A 81 -8.72 5.50 15.10
N LEU A 82 -7.47 5.38 14.63
CA LEU A 82 -6.56 4.29 15.00
C LEU A 82 -5.21 4.80 15.52
N VAL A 83 -5.13 6.07 15.94
CA VAL A 83 -3.86 6.75 16.29
C VAL A 83 -3.02 6.01 17.34
N ASP A 84 -3.67 5.27 18.25
CA ASP A 84 -3.03 4.50 19.32
C ASP A 84 -3.23 2.98 19.18
N PHE A 85 -3.73 2.51 18.03
CA PHE A 85 -3.97 1.08 17.83
C PHE A 85 -2.65 0.32 17.62
N VAL A 86 -2.28 -0.49 18.61
CA VAL A 86 -1.15 -1.43 18.53
C VAL A 86 -1.71 -2.85 18.33
N PRO A 87 -1.55 -3.47 17.16
CA PRO A 87 -1.97 -4.84 16.94
C PRO A 87 -1.09 -5.81 17.73
N ASP A 88 -1.69 -6.87 18.24
CA ASP A 88 -1.03 -7.99 18.95
C ASP A 88 -0.48 -9.05 17.97
N TYR A 89 -0.67 -8.85 16.66
CA TYR A 89 -0.23 -9.73 15.59
C TYR A 89 0.43 -8.98 14.43
N ASP A 90 1.29 -9.68 13.69
CA ASP A 90 1.80 -9.25 12.39
C ASP A 90 0.82 -9.66 11.28
N ALA A 91 0.63 -8.79 10.28
CA ALA A 91 0.03 -9.22 9.02
C ALA A 91 0.84 -10.37 8.42
N THR A 92 0.20 -11.29 7.70
CA THR A 92 0.87 -12.49 7.16
C THR A 92 2.10 -12.14 6.32
N VAL A 93 2.00 -11.09 5.49
CA VAL A 93 3.13 -10.60 4.67
C VAL A 93 4.27 -10.02 5.50
N VAL A 94 3.96 -9.42 6.66
CA VAL A 94 4.96 -8.86 7.58
C VAL A 94 5.67 -9.98 8.33
N ALA A 95 4.93 -10.97 8.82
CA ALA A 95 5.49 -12.16 9.46
C ALA A 95 6.47 -12.88 8.50
N LYS A 96 6.07 -13.10 7.24
CA LYS A 96 6.94 -13.71 6.22
C LYS A 96 8.23 -12.93 5.96
N LEU A 97 8.16 -11.59 5.90
CA LEU A 97 9.36 -10.77 5.79
C LEU A 97 10.28 -10.97 7.00
N LYS A 98 9.74 -10.91 8.22
CA LYS A 98 10.51 -11.12 9.46
C LYS A 98 11.15 -12.51 9.50
N ASP A 99 10.41 -13.56 9.14
CA ASP A 99 10.88 -14.94 9.07
C ASP A 99 12.00 -15.11 8.02
N ALA A 100 11.93 -14.36 6.93
CA ALA A 100 12.97 -14.29 5.91
C ALA A 100 14.22 -13.50 6.36
N GLY A 101 14.21 -12.93 7.58
CA GLY A 101 15.30 -12.15 8.16
C GLY A 101 15.30 -10.67 7.77
N ALA A 102 14.23 -10.18 7.14
CA ALA A 102 14.10 -8.77 6.80
C ALA A 102 13.86 -7.90 8.04
N ILE A 103 14.36 -6.66 8.00
CA ILE A 103 14.34 -5.72 9.12
C ILE A 103 13.36 -4.59 8.81
N ILE A 104 12.40 -4.35 9.70
CA ILE A 104 11.39 -3.31 9.50
C ILE A 104 11.89 -1.98 10.10
N ILE A 105 12.13 -0.98 9.23
CA ILE A 105 12.61 0.34 9.66
C ILE A 105 11.49 1.26 10.13
N GLY A 106 10.24 1.02 9.75
CA GLY A 106 9.17 1.94 10.09
C GLY A 106 7.83 1.71 9.39
N LYS A 107 6.84 2.51 9.81
CA LYS A 107 5.52 2.61 9.20
C LYS A 107 5.46 3.83 8.27
N THR A 108 5.05 3.63 7.02
CA THR A 108 5.01 4.70 6.02
C THR A 108 3.69 5.44 5.99
N ASN A 109 3.76 6.75 5.75
CA ASN A 109 2.63 7.65 5.62
C ASN A 109 1.76 7.32 4.39
N MET A 110 0.49 7.69 4.45
CA MET A 110 -0.52 7.33 3.47
C MET A 110 -1.73 8.27 3.50
N ASP A 111 -2.59 8.17 2.50
CA ASP A 111 -3.95 8.70 2.63
C ASP A 111 -4.73 7.94 3.73
N GLU A 112 -5.59 8.65 4.45
CA GLU A 112 -6.37 8.10 5.56
C GLU A 112 -7.17 6.86 5.11
N PHE A 113 -7.01 5.73 5.80
CA PHE A 113 -7.64 4.44 5.43
C PHE A 113 -7.40 3.98 3.98
N GLY A 114 -6.36 4.50 3.32
CA GLY A 114 -6.06 4.19 1.93
C GLY A 114 -6.92 4.97 0.93
N MET A 115 -7.69 5.94 1.39
CA MET A 115 -8.70 6.67 0.61
C MET A 115 -8.17 7.99 0.05
N GLY A 116 -7.47 7.91 -1.08
CA GLY A 116 -6.96 9.08 -1.79
C GLY A 116 -5.93 8.71 -2.85
N SER A 117 -5.47 9.71 -3.60
CA SER A 117 -4.56 9.52 -4.74
C SER A 117 -3.32 10.40 -4.66
N HIS A 118 -3.10 11.08 -3.54
CA HIS A 118 -2.02 12.07 -3.38
C HIS A 118 -1.26 12.00 -2.06
N SER A 119 -1.69 11.16 -1.12
CA SER A 119 -1.18 11.06 0.26
C SER A 119 -1.20 12.41 0.99
N THR A 120 -2.35 13.08 0.94
CA THR A 120 -2.58 14.41 1.54
C THR A 120 -3.72 14.43 2.55
N THR A 121 -4.49 13.35 2.64
CA THR A 121 -5.68 13.26 3.51
C THR A 121 -5.38 12.78 4.93
N GLY A 122 -4.25 12.10 5.14
CA GLY A 122 -3.86 11.56 6.43
C GLY A 122 -3.47 12.62 7.46
N ILE A 123 -3.58 12.28 8.75
CA ILE A 123 -3.38 13.20 9.89
C ILE A 123 -1.94 13.70 10.06
N HIS A 124 -0.98 13.02 9.43
CA HIS A 124 0.45 13.33 9.54
C HIS A 124 0.91 14.38 8.51
N GLY A 125 -0.01 14.92 7.71
CA GLY A 125 0.29 15.86 6.65
C GLY A 125 0.77 15.19 5.35
N PRO A 126 1.01 16.00 4.30
CA PRO A 126 1.22 15.49 2.96
C PRO A 126 2.57 14.80 2.78
N VAL A 127 2.59 13.73 1.98
CA VAL A 127 3.84 13.11 1.51
C VAL A 127 4.35 13.81 0.26
N LYS A 128 5.62 14.21 0.28
CA LYS A 128 6.27 14.88 -0.85
C LYS A 128 7.10 13.90 -1.65
N ASN A 129 7.04 14.05 -2.97
CA ASN A 129 7.87 13.31 -3.89
C ASN A 129 9.36 13.60 -3.62
N PRO A 130 10.28 12.61 -3.63
CA PRO A 130 11.71 12.86 -3.45
C PRO A 130 12.37 13.76 -4.50
N ASN A 131 11.73 13.96 -5.66
CA ASN A 131 12.15 14.95 -6.66
C ASN A 131 11.71 16.40 -6.33
N SER A 132 11.05 16.61 -5.20
CA SER A 132 10.65 17.95 -4.74
C SER A 132 11.86 18.75 -4.24
N SER A 133 11.79 20.07 -4.38
CA SER A 133 12.73 21.03 -3.81
C SER A 133 12.00 22.02 -2.91
N LYS A 134 12.73 22.95 -2.27
CA LYS A 134 12.11 24.06 -1.52
C LYS A 134 11.28 24.99 -2.42
N LEU A 135 11.55 25.03 -3.72
CA LEU A 135 10.88 25.89 -4.69
C LEU A 135 9.70 25.20 -5.39
N SER A 136 9.68 23.86 -5.42
CA SER A 136 8.64 23.10 -6.12
C SER A 136 8.35 21.81 -5.36
N VAL A 137 7.14 21.73 -4.81
CA VAL A 137 6.67 20.57 -4.04
C VAL A 137 5.72 19.76 -4.91
N TYR A 138 6.04 18.48 -5.12
CA TYR A 138 5.23 17.56 -5.88
C TYR A 138 4.63 16.48 -4.97
N SER A 139 3.43 16.02 -5.30
CA SER A 139 2.81 14.88 -4.62
C SER A 139 3.59 13.59 -4.90
N ALA A 140 3.72 12.72 -3.89
CA ALA A 140 4.23 11.36 -4.06
C ALA A 140 3.20 10.39 -4.66
N GLY A 141 1.99 10.85 -4.99
CA GLY A 141 0.84 10.01 -5.33
C GLY A 141 0.22 9.37 -4.08
N GLY A 142 -0.82 8.56 -4.26
CA GLY A 142 -1.50 7.89 -3.16
C GLY A 142 -2.29 6.65 -3.57
N SER A 143 -2.72 5.83 -2.62
CA SER A 143 -2.59 6.08 -1.17
C SER A 143 -1.29 5.60 -0.53
N SER A 144 -0.40 4.91 -1.24
CA SER A 144 0.88 4.41 -0.70
C SER A 144 2.06 5.37 -0.98
N GLY A 145 1.84 6.69 -0.92
CA GLY A 145 2.86 7.68 -1.26
C GLY A 145 4.09 7.61 -0.36
N GLY A 146 3.92 7.34 0.94
CA GLY A 146 5.06 7.17 1.86
C GLY A 146 5.95 5.98 1.49
N SER A 147 5.35 4.86 1.07
CA SER A 147 6.09 3.66 0.63
C SER A 147 6.91 3.96 -0.63
N ALA A 148 6.31 4.61 -1.63
CA ALA A 148 7.01 5.01 -2.85
C ALA A 148 8.12 6.03 -2.58
N ALA A 149 7.84 7.04 -1.76
CA ALA A 149 8.80 8.08 -1.38
C ALA A 149 9.96 7.51 -0.54
N ALA A 150 9.71 6.53 0.33
CA ALA A 150 10.77 5.87 1.10
C ALA A 150 11.76 5.13 0.19
N VAL A 151 11.26 4.40 -0.80
CA VAL A 151 12.10 3.71 -1.79
C VAL A 151 12.83 4.70 -2.70
N ALA A 152 12.12 5.68 -3.27
CA ALA A 152 12.71 6.70 -4.13
C ALA A 152 13.74 7.58 -3.39
N GLY A 153 13.49 7.89 -2.11
CA GLY A 153 14.34 8.72 -1.26
C GLY A 153 15.57 8.02 -0.68
N ASN A 154 15.75 6.73 -0.95
CA ASN A 154 16.82 5.87 -0.41
C ASN A 154 16.74 5.74 1.12
N LEU A 155 15.52 5.51 1.62
CA LEU A 155 15.23 5.35 3.05
C LEU A 155 15.02 3.88 3.45
N CYS A 156 14.85 2.99 2.47
CA CYS A 156 14.75 1.54 2.64
C CYS A 156 15.17 0.82 1.34
N SER A 157 15.42 -0.49 1.43
CA SER A 157 15.73 -1.35 0.28
C SER A 157 14.46 -1.67 -0.53
N GLY A 158 13.33 -1.88 0.16
CA GLY A 158 12.01 -2.10 -0.43
C GLY A 158 10.90 -1.70 0.52
N ALA A 159 9.67 -1.61 0.03
CA ALA A 159 8.52 -1.31 0.86
C ALA A 159 7.28 -2.09 0.47
N LEU A 160 6.41 -2.35 1.45
CA LEU A 160 5.06 -2.87 1.20
C LEU A 160 4.04 -1.73 1.21
N GLY A 161 3.10 -1.81 0.26
CA GLY A 161 1.93 -0.94 0.18
C GLY A 161 0.65 -1.73 -0.08
N SER A 162 -0.43 -1.01 -0.39
CA SER A 162 -1.72 -1.61 -0.76
C SER A 162 -2.31 -0.88 -1.96
N ASP A 163 -2.87 -1.63 -2.90
CA ASP A 163 -3.48 -1.16 -4.16
C ASP A 163 -4.93 -1.64 -4.24
N THR A 164 -5.87 -0.70 -4.15
CA THR A 164 -7.31 -0.95 -4.30
C THR A 164 -7.80 -0.46 -5.67
N GLY A 165 -7.36 0.74 -6.08
CA GLY A 165 -7.73 1.37 -7.35
C GLY A 165 -6.55 1.97 -8.11
N GLY A 166 -5.32 1.54 -7.79
CA GLY A 166 -4.08 2.15 -8.29
C GLY A 166 -3.10 2.57 -7.20
N SER A 167 -3.41 2.33 -5.93
CA SER A 167 -2.69 2.88 -4.78
C SER A 167 -1.25 2.38 -4.58
N VAL A 168 -0.75 1.45 -5.41
CA VAL A 168 0.68 1.12 -5.52
C VAL A 168 1.26 1.65 -6.83
N ARG A 169 0.59 1.37 -7.95
CA ARG A 169 1.06 1.72 -9.30
C ARG A 169 1.15 3.23 -9.52
N LEU A 170 0.18 4.00 -9.01
CA LEU A 170 0.14 5.46 -9.15
C LEU A 170 1.30 6.13 -8.38
N PRO A 171 1.50 5.88 -7.06
CA PRO A 171 2.68 6.39 -6.36
C PRO A 171 4.02 5.97 -6.99
N ALA A 172 4.09 4.74 -7.50
CA ALA A 172 5.30 4.24 -8.16
C ALA A 172 5.64 5.05 -9.41
N SER A 173 4.63 5.32 -10.24
CA SER A 173 4.78 6.19 -11.42
C SER A 173 5.18 7.60 -11.03
N TYR A 174 4.63 8.16 -9.96
CA TYR A 174 4.93 9.53 -9.52
C TYR A 174 6.37 9.64 -8.99
N CYS A 175 6.81 8.67 -8.20
CA CYS A 175 8.13 8.68 -7.57
C CYS A 175 9.24 8.05 -8.43
N GLY A 176 8.93 7.51 -9.62
CA GLY A 176 9.91 6.90 -10.52
C GLY A 176 10.52 5.60 -9.98
N VAL A 177 9.69 4.75 -9.37
CA VAL A 177 10.10 3.45 -8.80
C VAL A 177 9.28 2.30 -9.37
N VAL A 178 9.69 1.06 -9.14
CA VAL A 178 8.91 -0.12 -9.48
C VAL A 178 7.79 -0.28 -8.45
N GLY A 179 6.54 -0.38 -8.93
CA GLY A 179 5.38 -0.68 -8.10
C GLY A 179 4.64 -1.90 -8.66
N PHE A 180 4.68 -3.01 -7.94
CA PHE A 180 4.08 -4.26 -8.36
C PHE A 180 2.83 -4.58 -7.53
N LYS A 181 1.68 -4.62 -8.21
CA LYS A 181 0.44 -5.16 -7.66
C LYS A 181 0.21 -6.57 -8.25
N PRO A 182 0.38 -7.64 -7.48
CA PRO A 182 0.14 -9.00 -7.96
C PRO A 182 -1.34 -9.26 -8.26
N SER A 183 -1.64 -10.44 -8.79
CA SER A 183 -3.03 -10.91 -8.91
C SER A 183 -3.68 -10.99 -7.53
N TYR A 184 -4.97 -10.65 -7.47
CA TYR A 184 -5.77 -10.74 -6.25
C TYR A 184 -5.69 -12.17 -5.68
N GLY A 185 -5.48 -12.27 -4.36
CA GLY A 185 -5.34 -13.55 -3.65
C GLY A 185 -3.97 -14.22 -3.71
N LEU A 186 -2.98 -13.68 -4.42
CA LEU A 186 -1.61 -14.24 -4.39
C LEU A 186 -0.83 -13.87 -3.13
N LEU A 187 -1.01 -12.65 -2.63
CA LEU A 187 -0.50 -12.22 -1.33
C LEU A 187 -1.66 -12.11 -0.35
N SER A 188 -1.48 -12.67 0.85
CA SER A 188 -2.50 -12.64 1.90
C SER A 188 -2.87 -11.21 2.30
N ARG A 189 -4.17 -10.98 2.52
CA ARG A 189 -4.73 -9.76 3.08
C ARG A 189 -4.94 -9.85 4.59
N ARG A 190 -4.61 -10.96 5.25
CA ARG A 190 -4.68 -11.06 6.71
C ARG A 190 -3.77 -10.01 7.35
N GLY A 191 -4.38 -9.14 8.15
CA GLY A 191 -3.73 -8.00 8.79
C GLY A 191 -3.56 -6.76 7.91
N LEU A 192 -4.11 -6.74 6.69
CA LEU A 192 -4.36 -5.50 5.97
C LEU A 192 -5.67 -4.89 6.51
N VAL A 193 -5.61 -3.65 7.00
CA VAL A 193 -6.83 -2.92 7.37
C VAL A 193 -7.63 -2.63 6.11
N ALA A 194 -8.78 -3.30 5.99
CA ALA A 194 -9.58 -3.33 4.78
C ALA A 194 -10.17 -1.95 4.43
N TYR A 195 -10.02 -1.59 3.15
CA TYR A 195 -10.79 -0.54 2.49
C TYR A 195 -11.91 -1.20 1.67
N ALA A 196 -11.57 -1.97 0.63
CA ALA A 196 -12.51 -2.74 -0.17
C ALA A 196 -11.98 -4.16 -0.39
N ASN A 197 -12.59 -5.14 0.27
CA ASN A 197 -12.12 -6.52 0.32
C ASN A 197 -11.99 -7.19 -1.05
N SER A 198 -12.87 -6.87 -2.00
CA SER A 198 -12.83 -7.47 -3.35
C SER A 198 -11.73 -6.87 -4.24
N LEU A 199 -11.11 -5.77 -3.82
CA LEU A 199 -10.17 -4.99 -4.62
C LEU A 199 -8.77 -4.90 -3.98
N ASP A 200 -8.73 -4.82 -2.65
CA ASP A 200 -7.52 -4.62 -1.87
C ASP A 200 -6.48 -5.70 -2.18
N THR A 201 -5.29 -5.27 -2.57
CA THR A 201 -4.15 -6.15 -2.82
C THR A 201 -2.89 -5.56 -2.19
N ILE A 202 -2.14 -6.35 -1.41
CA ILE A 202 -0.80 -5.95 -0.98
C ILE A 202 0.10 -5.79 -2.21
N GLY A 203 0.86 -4.72 -2.27
CA GLY A 203 1.83 -4.48 -3.35
C GLY A 203 3.22 -4.17 -2.83
N ILE A 204 4.17 -4.19 -3.76
CA ILE A 204 5.60 -4.13 -3.49
C ILE A 204 6.18 -2.90 -4.20
N PHE A 205 7.03 -2.15 -3.50
CA PHE A 205 7.83 -1.06 -4.06
C PHE A 205 9.32 -1.39 -3.98
N THR A 206 10.03 -1.20 -5.09
CA THR A 206 11.48 -1.38 -5.19
C THR A 206 12.08 -0.44 -6.25
N ARG A 207 13.41 -0.37 -6.32
CA ARG A 207 14.12 0.33 -7.42
C ARG A 207 14.40 -0.57 -8.62
N ASP A 208 14.22 -1.87 -8.45
CA ASP A 208 14.64 -2.90 -9.40
C ASP A 208 13.59 -4.01 -9.52
N VAL A 209 13.33 -4.44 -10.75
CA VAL A 209 12.31 -5.45 -11.07
C VAL A 209 12.69 -6.83 -10.52
N ARG A 210 13.98 -7.20 -10.53
CA ARG A 210 14.43 -8.48 -9.97
C ARG A 210 14.26 -8.51 -8.46
N TYR A 211 14.49 -7.39 -7.80
CA TYR A 211 14.22 -7.27 -6.36
C TYR A 211 12.72 -7.34 -6.05
N ALA A 212 11.85 -6.77 -6.89
CA ALA A 212 10.41 -6.93 -6.74
C ALA A 212 9.99 -8.41 -6.84
N GLN A 213 10.58 -9.15 -7.79
CA GLN A 213 10.35 -10.59 -7.93
C GLN A 213 10.80 -11.36 -6.69
N LEU A 214 11.99 -11.06 -6.15
CA LEU A 214 12.50 -11.72 -4.95
C LEU A 214 11.59 -11.53 -3.74
N ILE A 215 11.09 -10.31 -3.53
CA ILE A 215 10.11 -10.02 -2.48
C ILE A 215 8.81 -10.77 -2.75
N PHE A 216 8.31 -10.73 -3.97
CA PHE A 216 7.09 -11.43 -4.32
C PHE A 216 7.21 -12.94 -4.04
N ASP A 217 8.30 -13.58 -4.43
CA ASP A 217 8.52 -15.01 -4.20
C ASP A 217 8.57 -15.37 -2.71
N CYS A 218 9.14 -14.49 -1.87
CA CYS A 218 9.13 -14.65 -0.42
C CYS A 218 7.69 -14.57 0.17
N LEU A 219 6.82 -13.75 -0.40
CA LEU A 219 5.48 -13.49 0.14
C LEU A 219 4.38 -14.35 -0.48
N ASN A 220 4.62 -14.90 -1.67
CA ASN A 220 3.63 -15.57 -2.52
C ASN A 220 3.33 -17.01 -2.06
N GLU A 221 2.76 -17.13 -0.87
CA GLU A 221 2.31 -18.40 -0.31
C GLU A 221 0.82 -18.38 0.03
N HIS A 222 0.20 -19.57 -0.01
CA HIS A 222 -1.19 -19.73 0.41
C HIS A 222 -1.30 -19.47 1.91
N ASP A 223 -2.32 -18.70 2.29
CA ASP A 223 -2.66 -18.42 3.68
C ASP A 223 -4.05 -18.98 3.96
N PRO A 224 -4.17 -20.09 4.73
CA PRO A 224 -5.47 -20.71 5.01
C PRO A 224 -6.38 -19.85 5.88
N THR A 225 -5.85 -18.77 6.47
CA THR A 225 -6.61 -17.85 7.31
C THR A 225 -7.09 -16.60 6.58
N ASP A 226 -6.71 -16.44 5.31
CA ASP A 226 -7.30 -15.48 4.39
C ASP A 226 -8.20 -16.24 3.39
N PRO A 227 -9.54 -16.12 3.48
CA PRO A 227 -10.46 -16.84 2.61
C PRO A 227 -10.36 -16.45 1.13
N SER A 228 -9.69 -15.33 0.82
CA SER A 228 -9.42 -14.90 -0.56
C SER A 228 -8.05 -15.33 -1.08
N SER A 229 -7.21 -15.96 -0.24
CA SER A 229 -5.91 -16.47 -0.66
C SER A 229 -6.11 -17.62 -1.64
N LEU A 230 -5.54 -17.49 -2.84
CA LEU A 230 -5.63 -18.52 -3.86
C LEU A 230 -5.04 -19.84 -3.33
N ASP A 231 -5.75 -20.93 -3.57
CA ASP A 231 -5.36 -22.25 -3.12
C ASP A 231 -4.17 -22.81 -3.91
N GLY A 232 -3.63 -23.94 -3.42
CA GLY A 232 -2.50 -24.61 -4.08
C GLY A 232 -2.81 -25.03 -5.53
N ARG A 233 -4.07 -25.37 -5.84
CA ARG A 233 -4.48 -25.76 -7.20
C ARG A 233 -4.37 -24.59 -8.18
N SER A 234 -4.93 -23.44 -7.81
CA SER A 234 -4.92 -22.22 -8.62
C SER A 234 -3.49 -21.69 -8.79
N ARG A 235 -2.69 -21.70 -7.72
CA ARG A 235 -1.27 -21.31 -7.75
C ARG A 235 -0.44 -22.18 -8.69
N ARG A 236 -0.62 -23.51 -8.66
CA ARG A 236 0.06 -24.41 -9.60
C ARG A 236 -0.27 -24.10 -11.05
N LYS A 237 -1.56 -23.92 -11.38
CA LYS A 237 -1.98 -23.52 -12.74
C LYS A 237 -1.31 -22.23 -13.22
N ILE A 238 -1.20 -21.24 -12.33
CA ILE A 238 -0.51 -19.98 -12.64
C ILE A 238 0.98 -20.24 -12.91
N LYS A 239 1.65 -21.00 -12.03
CA LYS A 239 3.08 -21.33 -12.16
C LYS A 239 3.37 -22.06 -13.47
N ASP A 240 2.57 -23.06 -13.82
CA ASP A 240 2.71 -23.85 -15.05
C ASP A 240 2.49 -22.98 -16.29
N HIS A 241 1.62 -21.97 -16.22
CA HIS A 241 1.43 -21.04 -17.32
C HIS A 241 2.62 -20.08 -17.49
N VAL A 242 3.22 -19.62 -16.38
CA VAL A 242 4.36 -18.69 -16.40
C VAL A 242 5.64 -19.39 -16.88
N SER A 243 5.91 -20.63 -16.46
CA SER A 243 7.11 -21.38 -16.85
C SER A 243 7.17 -21.72 -18.35
N ASN A 244 6.02 -21.75 -19.03
CA ASN A 244 5.90 -22.12 -20.44
C ASN A 244 5.87 -20.92 -21.40
N GLN A 245 6.21 -19.71 -20.94
CA GLN A 245 6.13 -18.53 -21.80
C GLN A 245 7.36 -18.35 -22.71
N SER A 246 7.08 -18.02 -23.98
CA SER A 246 8.09 -17.63 -24.97
C SER A 246 8.81 -16.34 -24.55
N ARG A 247 10.08 -16.19 -24.98
CA ARG A 247 10.81 -14.92 -24.88
C ARG A 247 10.20 -13.81 -25.75
N ARG A 248 9.32 -14.15 -26.70
CA ARG A 248 8.58 -13.20 -27.54
C ARG A 248 7.13 -13.08 -27.07
N TRP A 249 6.74 -11.90 -26.60
CA TRP A 249 5.40 -11.64 -26.10
C TRP A 249 4.46 -11.03 -27.14
N ASN A 250 3.15 -11.31 -26.99
CA ASN A 250 2.08 -10.57 -27.64
C ASN A 250 1.57 -9.52 -26.66
N ILE A 251 1.76 -8.24 -27.00
CA ILE A 251 1.46 -7.09 -26.15
C ILE A 251 0.26 -6.36 -26.75
N GLY A 252 -0.88 -6.42 -26.06
CA GLY A 252 -2.08 -5.66 -26.40
C GLY A 252 -1.98 -4.23 -25.89
N VAL A 253 -2.21 -3.24 -26.75
CA VAL A 253 -2.23 -1.82 -26.42
C VAL A 253 -3.66 -1.32 -26.53
N PRO A 254 -4.36 -1.08 -25.39
CA PRO A 254 -5.72 -0.58 -25.41
C PRO A 254 -5.78 0.80 -26.07
N VAL A 255 -6.48 0.90 -27.21
CA VAL A 255 -6.61 2.19 -27.91
C VAL A 255 -7.46 3.18 -27.10
N ASP A 256 -8.37 2.67 -26.27
CA ASP A 256 -9.22 3.42 -25.36
C ASP A 256 -8.42 4.21 -24.30
N TYR A 257 -7.14 3.88 -24.08
CA TYR A 257 -6.28 4.61 -23.15
C TYR A 257 -5.67 5.86 -23.78
N ASN A 258 -5.67 5.99 -25.12
CA ASN A 258 -5.15 7.15 -25.83
C ASN A 258 -6.17 8.29 -25.84
N VAL A 259 -6.47 8.80 -24.64
CA VAL A 259 -7.42 9.90 -24.42
C VAL A 259 -6.75 11.27 -24.63
N THR A 260 -7.56 12.29 -24.88
CA THR A 260 -7.11 13.66 -25.17
C THR A 260 -6.40 14.33 -23.99
N GLU A 261 -6.66 13.86 -22.78
CA GLU A 261 -6.21 14.39 -21.50
C GLU A 261 -4.78 13.97 -21.16
N ILE A 262 -4.20 13.00 -21.89
CA ILE A 262 -2.80 12.60 -21.70
C ILE A 262 -1.87 13.73 -22.15
N SER A 263 -1.00 14.17 -21.24
CA SER A 263 -0.03 15.22 -21.54
C SER A 263 0.97 14.82 -22.64
N PRO A 264 1.44 15.75 -23.48
CA PRO A 264 2.38 15.43 -24.55
C PRO A 264 3.65 14.68 -24.10
N PRO A 265 4.29 15.02 -22.94
CA PRO A 265 5.45 14.27 -22.45
C PRO A 265 5.12 12.81 -22.11
N LEU A 266 3.98 12.56 -21.48
CA LEU A 266 3.55 11.20 -21.12
C LEU A 266 3.23 10.38 -22.38
N LYS A 267 2.55 11.00 -23.36
CA LYS A 267 2.28 10.38 -24.65
C LYS A 267 3.55 10.00 -25.39
N LYS A 268 4.56 10.89 -25.40
CA LYS A 268 5.88 10.62 -25.98
C LYS A 268 6.56 9.44 -25.29
N ALA A 269 6.58 9.42 -23.95
CA ALA A 269 7.16 8.31 -23.19
C ALA A 269 6.46 6.97 -23.52
N TRP A 270 5.13 6.96 -23.55
CA TRP A 270 4.36 5.76 -23.90
C TRP A 270 4.69 5.24 -25.31
N ILE A 271 4.72 6.12 -26.32
CA ILE A 271 5.07 5.76 -27.69
C ILE A 271 6.51 5.21 -27.77
N SER A 272 7.46 5.87 -27.10
CA SER A 272 8.86 5.40 -27.05
C SER A 272 8.98 4.02 -26.40
N THR A 273 8.24 3.75 -25.33
CA THR A 273 8.22 2.42 -24.70
C THR A 273 7.69 1.35 -25.67
N LEU A 274 6.63 1.65 -26.44
CA LEU A 274 6.11 0.73 -27.44
C LEU A 274 7.10 0.47 -28.58
N ALA A 275 7.89 1.48 -28.99
CA ALA A 275 8.95 1.32 -29.98
C ALA A 275 10.06 0.38 -29.47
N ILE A 276 10.56 0.61 -28.25
CA ILE A 276 11.56 -0.25 -27.61
C ILE A 276 11.09 -1.70 -27.55
N LEU A 277 9.83 -1.94 -27.18
CA LEU A 277 9.27 -3.30 -27.12
C LEU A 277 9.23 -3.99 -28.50
N ARG A 278 8.97 -3.23 -29.58
CA ARG A 278 9.03 -3.75 -30.96
C ARG A 278 10.46 -4.05 -31.37
N ASP A 279 11.41 -3.17 -31.06
CA ASP A 279 12.83 -3.34 -31.38
C ASP A 279 13.44 -4.55 -30.67
N LEU A 280 12.95 -4.87 -29.47
CA LEU A 280 13.26 -6.12 -28.74
C LEU A 280 12.59 -7.37 -29.35
N GLY A 281 11.84 -7.24 -30.45
CA GLY A 281 11.24 -8.32 -31.21
C GLY A 281 9.83 -8.74 -30.74
N HIS A 282 9.21 -8.04 -29.79
CA HIS A 282 7.86 -8.37 -29.33
C HIS A 282 6.77 -7.98 -30.35
N ASN A 283 5.62 -8.64 -30.27
CA ASN A 283 4.48 -8.36 -31.13
C ASN A 283 3.53 -7.37 -30.43
N VAL A 284 3.55 -6.10 -30.84
CA VAL A 284 2.73 -5.04 -30.24
C VAL A 284 1.52 -4.74 -31.10
N LYS A 285 0.32 -5.01 -30.59
CA LYS A 285 -0.96 -4.92 -31.32
C LYS A 285 -1.95 -4.00 -30.62
N PRO A 286 -2.71 -3.17 -31.35
CA PRO A 286 -3.84 -2.45 -30.76
C PRO A 286 -4.94 -3.44 -30.34
N VAL A 287 -5.62 -3.13 -29.24
CA VAL A 287 -6.81 -3.85 -28.76
C VAL A 287 -7.88 -2.86 -28.31
N ASN A 288 -9.15 -3.29 -28.32
CA ASN A 288 -10.28 -2.49 -27.88
C ASN A 288 -10.80 -3.02 -26.54
N ILE A 289 -10.95 -2.14 -25.56
CA ILE A 289 -11.54 -2.41 -24.24
C ILE A 289 -12.53 -1.26 -23.92
N PRO A 290 -13.65 -1.15 -24.66
CA PRO A 290 -14.55 -0.01 -24.58
C PRO A 290 -15.19 0.16 -23.19
N SER A 291 -15.24 -0.91 -22.39
CA SER A 291 -15.76 -0.87 -21.02
C SER A 291 -14.86 -0.10 -20.04
N THR A 292 -13.58 0.15 -20.34
CA THR A 292 -12.69 0.85 -19.40
C THR A 292 -13.15 2.27 -19.09
N ARG A 293 -13.90 2.93 -19.98
CA ARG A 293 -14.52 4.24 -19.69
C ARG A 293 -15.43 4.25 -18.46
N HIS A 294 -15.99 3.09 -18.09
CA HIS A 294 -16.85 2.92 -16.93
C HIS A 294 -16.08 2.50 -15.66
N ALA A 295 -14.79 2.17 -15.77
CA ALA A 295 -14.02 1.55 -14.69
C ALA A 295 -13.94 2.44 -13.43
N VAL A 296 -13.75 3.76 -13.60
CA VAL A 296 -13.69 4.69 -12.47
C VAL A 296 -15.03 4.76 -11.75
N SER A 297 -16.14 4.88 -12.48
CA SER A 297 -17.49 4.91 -11.90
C SER A 297 -17.83 3.60 -11.17
N SER A 298 -17.56 2.46 -11.79
CA SER A 298 -17.76 1.14 -11.16
C SER A 298 -16.91 0.97 -9.91
N TYR A 299 -15.64 1.40 -9.97
CA TYR A 299 -14.75 1.39 -8.80
C TYR A 299 -15.32 2.21 -7.64
N TYR A 300 -15.79 3.44 -7.90
CA TYR A 300 -16.34 4.26 -6.83
C TYR A 300 -17.62 3.68 -6.21
N ILE A 301 -18.47 3.00 -6.98
CA ILE A 301 -19.64 2.32 -6.42
C ILE A 301 -19.19 1.17 -5.50
N ILE A 302 -18.36 0.26 -6.02
CA ILE A 302 -17.95 -0.95 -5.29
C ILE A 302 -17.12 -0.60 -4.06
N ALA A 303 -16.06 0.22 -4.24
CA ALA A 303 -15.12 0.52 -3.17
C ALA A 303 -15.77 1.33 -2.04
N LEU A 304 -16.73 2.20 -2.34
CA LEU A 304 -17.42 2.99 -1.31
C LEU A 304 -18.43 2.12 -0.55
N ALA A 305 -19.20 1.28 -1.25
CA ALA A 305 -20.12 0.33 -0.63
C ALA A 305 -19.38 -0.62 0.33
N GLU A 306 -18.29 -1.23 -0.10
CA GLU A 306 -17.51 -2.11 0.77
C GLU A 306 -16.87 -1.35 1.93
N ALA A 307 -16.39 -0.13 1.70
CA ALA A 307 -15.80 0.69 2.76
C ALA A 307 -16.80 1.07 3.84
N SER A 308 -18.05 1.39 3.47
CA SER A 308 -19.06 1.77 4.46
C SER A 308 -19.37 0.61 5.41
N SER A 309 -19.36 -0.63 4.91
CA SER A 309 -19.46 -1.85 5.72
C SER A 309 -18.17 -2.15 6.49
N ASN A 310 -17.01 -2.13 5.85
CA ASN A 310 -15.72 -2.50 6.46
C ASN A 310 -15.33 -1.58 7.62
N LEU A 311 -15.62 -0.29 7.50
CA LEU A 311 -15.32 0.72 8.53
C LEU A 311 -16.44 0.85 9.58
N ALA A 312 -17.53 0.09 9.49
CA ALA A 312 -18.63 0.15 10.47
C ALA A 312 -18.19 -0.27 11.88
N LYS A 313 -17.21 -1.18 11.99
CA LYS A 313 -16.64 -1.66 13.27
C LYS A 313 -15.87 -0.61 14.07
N TYR A 314 -15.55 0.53 13.47
CA TYR A 314 -14.86 1.63 14.16
C TYR A 314 -15.90 2.55 14.79
N ASP A 315 -16.18 2.29 16.05
CA ASP A 315 -17.27 2.87 16.84
C ASP A 315 -16.79 3.60 18.11
N GLY A 316 -15.48 3.56 18.41
CA GLY A 316 -14.89 4.14 19.61
C GLY A 316 -14.88 3.22 20.84
N VAL A 317 -15.41 2.00 20.73
CA VAL A 317 -15.48 1.02 21.84
C VAL A 317 -14.23 0.15 21.85
N GLN A 318 -13.93 -0.53 20.75
CA GLN A 318 -12.77 -1.44 20.64
C GLN A 318 -11.50 -0.72 20.16
N PHE A 319 -11.67 0.36 19.39
CA PHE A 319 -10.57 1.05 18.71
C PHE A 319 -10.71 2.57 18.84
N GLY A 320 -9.59 3.28 18.95
CA GLY A 320 -9.53 4.74 18.91
C GLY A 320 -9.53 5.42 20.28
N SER A 321 -9.31 6.73 20.29
CA SER A 321 -9.23 7.52 21.52
C SER A 321 -10.59 7.58 22.23
N HIS A 322 -10.70 6.96 23.41
CA HIS A 322 -11.91 6.90 24.25
C HIS A 322 -12.37 8.26 24.82
N THR A 323 -11.76 9.37 24.40
CA THR A 323 -12.05 10.71 24.95
C THR A 323 -12.99 11.50 24.04
N ALA A 324 -14.26 11.10 23.99
CA ALA A 324 -15.30 11.92 23.38
C ALA A 324 -16.22 12.49 24.47
N ALA A 325 -16.06 13.78 24.79
CA ALA A 325 -17.16 14.56 25.32
C ALA A 325 -18.21 14.74 24.21
N ILE A 326 -19.47 14.43 24.50
CA ILE A 326 -20.59 14.65 23.57
C ILE A 326 -20.68 16.15 23.33
N SER A 327 -20.32 16.61 22.14
CA SER A 327 -20.27 18.05 21.85
C SER A 327 -21.68 18.64 21.75
N ARG A 328 -22.65 17.88 21.21
CA ARG A 328 -24.08 18.21 21.17
C ARG A 328 -24.93 16.93 21.11
N PRO A 329 -25.83 16.67 22.08
CA PRO A 329 -26.80 15.60 21.96
C PRO A 329 -27.70 15.81 20.74
N VAL A 330 -27.86 14.80 19.89
CA VAL A 330 -28.84 14.82 18.80
C VAL A 330 -30.15 14.24 19.32
N SER A 331 -31.24 15.00 19.21
CA SER A 331 -32.56 14.54 19.62
C SER A 331 -32.99 13.31 18.83
N GLY A 332 -33.63 12.34 19.50
CA GLY A 332 -34.11 11.10 18.87
C GLY A 332 -33.06 10.00 18.69
N ILE A 333 -31.83 10.18 19.17
CA ILE A 333 -30.75 9.18 19.10
C ILE A 333 -30.41 8.66 20.50
N SER A 334 -30.29 7.33 20.65
CA SER A 334 -29.93 6.71 21.94
C SER A 334 -28.53 7.18 22.42
N PRO A 335 -28.27 7.23 23.73
CA PRO A 335 -26.96 7.63 24.25
C PRO A 335 -25.79 6.81 23.68
N SER A 336 -25.97 5.51 23.47
CA SER A 336 -24.96 4.63 22.87
C SER A 336 -24.65 5.02 21.43
N LEU A 337 -25.67 5.34 20.63
CA LEU A 337 -25.47 5.77 19.25
C LEU A 337 -24.86 7.18 19.17
N GLN A 338 -25.13 8.06 20.14
CA GLN A 338 -24.45 9.36 20.22
C GLN A 338 -22.94 9.22 20.42
N LEU A 339 -22.48 8.23 21.20
CA LEU A 339 -21.05 7.95 21.36
C LEU A 339 -20.41 7.50 20.04
N VAL A 340 -21.07 6.61 19.31
CA VAL A 340 -20.60 6.13 17.99
C VAL A 340 -20.51 7.28 16.99
N VAL A 341 -21.52 8.16 16.95
CA VAL A 341 -21.52 9.35 16.09
C VAL A 341 -20.34 10.26 16.44
N ALA A 342 -20.16 10.59 17.72
CA ALA A 342 -19.08 11.47 18.17
C ALA A 342 -17.69 10.88 17.87
N ALA A 343 -17.49 9.59 18.12
CA ALA A 343 -16.24 8.89 17.84
C ALA A 343 -15.91 8.92 16.34
N ARG A 344 -16.90 8.63 15.47
CA ARG A 344 -16.73 8.61 14.02
C ARG A 344 -16.57 10.00 13.43
N GLU A 345 -17.27 11.00 13.96
CA GLU A 345 -17.16 12.39 13.52
C GLU A 345 -15.77 12.97 13.79
N ARG A 346 -15.20 12.67 14.96
CA ARG A 346 -13.87 13.10 15.36
C ARG A 346 -12.76 12.25 14.74
N GLY A 347 -12.97 10.94 14.69
CA GLY A 347 -11.95 9.97 14.29
C GLY A 347 -11.69 9.92 12.79
N PHE A 348 -12.72 10.10 11.96
CA PHE A 348 -12.58 10.06 10.50
C PHE A 348 -12.48 11.45 9.86
N GLY A 349 -11.50 11.60 8.98
CA GLY A 349 -11.38 12.76 8.11
C GLY A 349 -12.51 12.90 7.09
N LYS A 350 -12.50 14.03 6.38
CA LYS A 350 -13.59 14.42 5.47
C LYS A 350 -13.79 13.43 4.32
N GLU A 351 -12.70 12.96 3.71
CA GLU A 351 -12.76 12.04 2.58
C GLU A 351 -13.30 10.67 2.98
N VAL A 352 -12.86 10.14 4.13
CA VAL A 352 -13.37 8.87 4.67
C VAL A 352 -14.87 8.97 4.98
N ARG A 353 -15.31 10.03 5.67
CA ARG A 353 -16.74 10.25 5.94
C ARG A 353 -17.57 10.40 4.66
N ARG A 354 -17.05 11.11 3.65
CA ARG A 354 -17.70 11.24 2.34
C ARG A 354 -17.90 9.87 1.68
N ARG A 355 -16.87 9.02 1.68
CA ARG A 355 -16.96 7.68 1.09
C ARG A 355 -17.89 6.75 1.85
N ILE A 356 -17.90 6.82 3.18
CA ILE A 356 -18.87 6.07 4.01
C ILE A 356 -20.31 6.50 3.69
N LEU A 357 -20.57 7.81 3.58
CA LEU A 357 -21.90 8.33 3.25
C LEU A 357 -22.38 7.86 1.88
N LEU A 358 -21.55 8.02 0.85
CA LEU A 358 -21.87 7.59 -0.52
C LEU A 358 -21.97 6.07 -0.66
N GLY A 359 -21.16 5.33 0.11
CA GLY A 359 -21.22 3.88 0.19
C GLY A 359 -22.52 3.38 0.79
N ASN A 360 -22.93 3.97 1.91
CA ASN A 360 -24.25 3.68 2.50
C ASN A 360 -25.38 4.00 1.53
N TYR A 361 -25.33 5.14 0.83
CA TYR A 361 -26.31 5.45 -0.22
C TYR A 361 -26.32 4.44 -1.37
N SER A 362 -25.18 3.87 -1.72
CA SER A 362 -25.11 2.83 -2.77
C SER A 362 -25.68 1.48 -2.30
N LEU A 363 -25.77 1.27 -0.98
CA LEU A 363 -26.29 0.06 -0.35
C LEU A 363 -27.70 0.21 0.21
N THR A 364 -28.26 1.43 0.25
CA THR A 364 -29.63 1.64 0.69
C THR A 364 -30.59 0.95 -0.28
N SER A 365 -31.51 0.19 0.26
CA SER A 365 -32.63 -0.35 -0.49
C SER A 365 -33.60 0.77 -0.82
N GLU A 366 -33.56 1.38 -2.01
CA GLU A 366 -34.77 2.02 -2.55
C GLU A 366 -34.76 2.18 -4.08
N TYR A 367 -35.31 1.16 -4.74
CA TYR A 367 -36.50 1.23 -5.60
C TYR A 367 -37.17 -0.16 -5.56
N GLY A 368 -38.05 -0.40 -4.58
CA GLY A 368 -39.19 -1.29 -4.83
C GLY A 368 -40.11 -0.60 -5.85
N PRO A 369 -40.82 -1.31 -6.74
CA PRO A 369 -41.59 -0.65 -7.79
C PRO A 369 -42.65 0.25 -7.17
N ALA A 370 -42.49 1.56 -7.33
CA ALA A 370 -43.61 2.49 -7.32
C ALA A 370 -44.42 2.25 -8.61
N ILE A 371 -45.14 1.14 -8.65
CA ILE A 371 -46.29 0.90 -9.51
C ILE A 371 -47.33 0.22 -8.64
N GLN A 372 -48.23 1.03 -8.08
CA GLN A 372 -49.68 0.79 -8.10
C GLN A 372 -50.42 2.11 -7.90
#